data_AF-A0A1V3G9M8-F1
#
_entry.id   AF-A0A1V3G9M8-F1
#
_cell.length_a   1.000
_cell.length_b   1.000
_cell.length_c   1.000
_cell.angle_alpha   90.00
_cell.angle_beta   90.00
_cell.angle_gamma   90.00
#
_symmetry.space_group_name_H-M   'P 1'
#
loop_
_entity.id
_entity.type
_entity.pdbx_description
1 polymer ?
#
loop_
_entity_poly.entity_id
_entity_poly.type
_entity_poly.pdbx_seq_one_letter_code
_entity_poly.pdbx_strand_id
1 'polypeptide(L)' 'MVQYKQQKRDPFAFSLIAQMVLDEALHSYYKEYYEKEIDNALDQKDKKRFMKLTEEYKAFLG' A
#
# COMPACT_ATOMS: atom_id res chain seq x y z
N MET A 1 -35.68 -3.13 32.56
CA MET A 1 -35.42 -3.41 31.13
C MET A 1 -34.37 -2.42 30.66
N VAL A 2 -33.11 -2.84 30.51
CA VAL A 2 -32.05 -1.96 30.02
C VAL A 2 -32.13 -1.99 28.49
N GLN A 3 -32.60 -0.90 27.90
CA GLN A 3 -32.62 -0.69 26.46
C GLN A 3 -31.15 -0.53 26.01
N TYR A 4 -30.56 -1.58 25.44
CA TYR A 4 -29.28 -1.48 24.75
C TYR A 4 -29.50 -0.57 23.54
N LYS A 5 -29.19 0.73 23.69
CA LYS A 5 -29.13 1.68 22.58
C LYS A 5 -28.22 1.07 21.54
N GLN A 6 -28.79 0.66 20.42
CA GLN A 6 -28.02 0.24 19.25
C GLN A 6 -27.05 1.37 18.92
N GLN A 7 -25.75 1.15 19.16
CA GLN A 7 -24.71 2.03 18.64
C GLN A 7 -24.86 2.02 17.13
N LYS A 8 -25.44 3.09 16.59
CA LYS A 8 -25.49 3.32 15.15
C LYS A 8 -24.03 3.26 14.67
N ARG A 9 -23.71 2.28 13.82
CA ARG A 9 -22.43 2.25 13.10
C ARG A 9 -22.31 3.58 12.40
N ASP A 10 -21.32 4.38 12.77
CA ASP A 10 -21.03 5.63 12.08
C ASP A 10 -20.50 5.27 10.68
N PRO A 11 -21.29 5.52 9.61
CA PRO A 11 -20.86 5.18 8.25
C PRO A 11 -19.56 5.90 7.86
N PHE A 12 -19.33 7.09 8.44
CA PHE A 12 -18.10 7.84 8.24
C PHE A 12 -16.91 7.10 8.84
N ALA A 13 -17.00 6.68 10.10
CA ALA A 13 -15.94 5.90 10.74
C ALA A 13 -15.63 4.59 9.99
N PHE A 14 -16.66 3.92 9.47
CA PHE A 14 -16.47 2.72 8.66
C PHE A 14 -15.76 3.00 7.33
N SER A 15 -16.16 4.08 6.63
CA SER A 15 -15.50 4.49 5.39
C SER A 15 -14.03 4.88 5.59
N LEU A 16 -13.72 5.56 6.71
CA LEU A 16 -12.36 5.95 7.06
C LEU A 16 -11.49 4.72 7.33
N ILE A 17 -11.99 3.76 8.10
CA ILE A 17 -11.28 2.50 8.36
C ILE A 17 -11.06 1.72 7.06
N ALA A 18 -12.07 1.63 6.20
CA ALA A 18 -11.93 0.95 4.91
C ALA A 18 -10.85 1.61 4.04
N GLN A 19 -10.80 2.94 4.01
CA GLN A 19 -9.77 3.68 3.28
C GLN A 19 -8.37 3.41 3.84
N MET A 20 -8.20 3.47 5.17
CA MET A 20 -6.91 3.19 5.81
C MET A 20 -6.41 1.77 5.52
N VAL A 21 -7.30 0.77 5.58
CA VAL A 21 -6.95 -0.63 5.27
C VAL A 21 -6.52 -0.78 3.81
N LEU A 22 -7.23 -0.11 2.88
CA LEU A 22 -6.86 -0.12 1.47
C LEU A 22 -5.51 0.57 1.23
N ASP A 23 -5.30 1.73 1.86
CA ASP A 23 -4.07 2.49 1.73
C ASP A 23 -2.87 1.68 2.26
N GLU A 24 -3.00 1.02 3.41
CA GLU A 24 -1.96 0.15 3.98
C GLU A 24 -1.66 -1.07 3.10
N ALA A 25 -2.72 -1.72 2.59
CA ALA A 25 -2.57 -2.88 1.72
C ALA A 25 -1.89 -2.51 0.39
N LEU A 26 -2.31 -1.40 -0.23
CA LEU A 26 -1.68 -0.88 -1.44
C LEU A 26 -0.23 -0.48 -1.18
N HIS A 27 0.03 0.19 -0.06
CA HIS A 27 1.38 0.62 0.27
C HIS A 27 2.32 -0.58 0.42
N SER A 28 1.89 -1.60 1.16
CA SER A 28 2.65 -2.85 1.36
C SER A 28 2.88 -3.59 0.04
N TYR A 29 1.84 -3.70 -0.80
CA TYR A 29 1.95 -4.35 -2.11
C TYR A 29 2.97 -3.67 -3.01
N TYR A 30 2.89 -2.34 -3.16
CA TYR A 30 3.80 -1.62 -4.04
C TYR A 30 5.24 -1.66 -3.56
N LYS A 31 5.44 -1.61 -2.23
CA LYS A 31 6.76 -1.81 -1.64
C LYS A 31 7.38 -3.14 -2.06
N GLU A 32 6.65 -4.24 -1.85
CA GLU A 32 7.12 -5.57 -2.25
C GLU A 32 7.31 -5.70 -3.76
N TYR A 33 6.43 -5.09 -4.55
CA TYR A 33 6.53 -5.08 -6.01
C TYR A 33 7.83 -4.41 -6.47
N TYR A 34 8.14 -3.21 -5.97
CA TYR A 34 9.37 -2.52 -6.35
C TYR A 34 10.62 -3.30 -5.95
N GLU A 35 10.66 -3.83 -4.73
CA GLU A 35 11.80 -4.64 -4.25
C GLU A 35 12.02 -5.86 -5.15
N LYS A 36 10.96 -6.63 -5.45
CA LYS A 36 11.04 -7.80 -6.34
C LYS A 36 11.49 -7.43 -7.76
N GLU A 37 10.96 -6.34 -8.32
CA GLU A 37 11.26 -5.95 -9.68
C GLU A 37 12.67 -5.36 -9.83
N ILE A 38 13.16 -4.67 -8.79
CA ILE A 38 14.54 -4.20 -8.71
C ILE A 38 15.50 -5.40 -8.66
N ASP A 39 15.22 -6.40 -7.82
CA ASP A 39 16.02 -7.63 -7.74
C ASP A 39 16.01 -8.39 -9.08
N ASN A 40 14.84 -8.54 -9.70
CA ASN A 40 14.70 -9.14 -11.04
C ASN A 40 15.53 -8.38 -12.09
N ALA A 41 15.59 -7.05 -12.03
CA ALA A 41 16.39 -6.25 -12.94
C ALA A 41 17.89 -6.45 -12.71
N LEU A 42 18.33 -6.63 -11.46
CA LEU A 42 19.72 -6.96 -11.14
C LEU A 42 20.11 -8.35 -11.67
N ASP A 43 19.26 -9.35 -11.48
CA ASP A 43 19.48 -10.72 -11.97
C ASP A 43 19.61 -10.76 -13.50
N GLN A 44 18.80 -9.96 -14.20
CA GLN A 44 18.84 -9.82 -15.65
C GLN A 44 19.96 -8.90 -16.14
N LYS A 45 20.72 -8.26 -15.24
CA LYS A 45 21.72 -7.22 -15.53
C LYS A 45 21.14 -6.06 -16.36
N ASP A 46 19.86 -5.77 -16.22
CA ASP A 46 19.18 -4.66 -16.90
C ASP A 46 19.33 -3.37 -16.09
N LYS A 47 20.42 -2.65 -16.37
CA LYS A 47 20.73 -1.37 -15.73
C LYS A 47 19.62 -0.32 -15.96
N LYS A 48 18.99 -0.28 -17.13
CA LYS A 48 17.99 0.76 -17.43
C LYS A 48 16.74 0.55 -16.59
N ARG A 49 16.27 -0.69 -16.54
CA ARG A 49 15.10 -1.07 -15.73
C ARG A 49 15.37 -0.89 -14.24
N PHE A 50 16.55 -1.28 -13.75
CA PHE A 50 16.96 -1.05 -12.37
C PHE A 50 16.90 0.43 -11.98
N MET A 51 17.50 1.31 -12.79
CA MET A 51 17.53 2.75 -12.47
C MET A 51 16.12 3.35 -12.46
N LYS A 52 15.29 2.99 -13.45
CA LYS A 52 13.89 3.44 -13.53
C LYS A 52 13.09 3.01 -12.29
N LEU A 53 13.11 1.71 -11.96
CA LEU A 53 12.37 1.17 -10.82
C LEU A 53 12.86 1.76 -9.49
N THR A 54 14.17 1.99 -9.37
CA THR A 54 14.75 2.62 -8.17
C THR A 54 14.30 4.08 -8.01
N GLU A 55 14.21 4.84 -9.10
CA GLU A 55 13.70 6.22 -9.08
C GLU A 55 12.21 6.25 -8.72
N GLU A 56 11.41 5.36 -9.34
CA GLU A 56 9.99 5.21 -9.04
C GLU A 56 9.76 4.80 -7.57
N TYR A 57 10.56 3.86 -7.06
CA TYR A 57 10.46 3.42 -5.67
C TYR A 57 10.83 4.53 -4.67
N LYS A 58 11.88 5.31 -4.96
CA LYS A 58 12.23 6.48 -4.13
C LYS A 58 11.10 7.51 -4.09
N ALA A 59 10.51 7.83 -5.25
CA ALA A 59 9.38 8.75 -5.32
C ALA A 59 8.14 8.22 -4.59
N PHE A 60 7.95 6.90 -4.58
CA PHE A 60 6.86 6.25 -3.84
C PHE A 60 7.05 6.30 -2.32
N LEU A 61 8.30 6.23 -1.83
CA LEU A 61 8.61 6.28 -0.39
C LEU A 61 8.52 7.70 0.21
N GLY A 62 8.60 8.75 -0.62
CA GLY A 62 8.58 10.15 -0.20
C GLY A 62 9.97 10.76 -0.15
#